data_AF-A0A2M7XGR8-F1
#
_entry.id   AF-A0A2M7XGR8-F1
#
_cell.length_a   1.000
_cell.length_b   1.000
_cell.length_c   1.000
_cell.angle_alpha   90.00
_cell.angle_beta   90.00
_cell.angle_gamma   90.00
#
_symmetry.space_group_name_H-M   'P 1'
#
loop_
_entity.id
_entity.type
_entity.pdbx_description
1 polymer ?
#
loop_
_entity_poly.entity_id
_entity_poly.type
_entity_poly.pdbx_seq_one_letter_code
_entity_poly.pdbx_strand_id
1 'polypeptide(L)'
;MIHERDGKDATFLNGLNATVTRIHLAGQPRLWLIKIILVKCPNLVELQLIPSQIRELKGESLKLLQQRKIKITAGHFKPQSSGHQAAPTSSYLKEQRFMMELSERQNALFKELLALNFEHALMAQRYFCLDGKSRESLVAICSAYSISTISNISAKIRALLYYLDRSFKCSKTSVRIARTLEQRVAKARDQKRKKQDMLNNLVYPKYSPKSLRPRCRFIIDSFNNGSIERLQTLYPLGYEVLKNRYHPNNEVGNRFTSMAVVAKTMGYSRQGIGLIERKACAILKAELT
;
A
#
# COMPACT_ATOMS: atom_id res chain seq x y z
N MET A 1 32.19 -23.81 -2.39
CA MET A 1 31.18 -24.22 -1.38
C MET A 1 30.30 -25.27 -2.03
N ILE A 2 30.16 -26.45 -1.41
CA ILE A 2 29.40 -27.59 -1.96
C ILE A 2 28.15 -27.81 -1.10
N HIS A 3 27.04 -28.14 -1.74
CA HIS A 3 25.72 -28.31 -1.11
C HIS A 3 25.22 -29.74 -1.30
N GLU A 4 24.86 -30.41 -0.21
CA GLU A 4 24.19 -31.71 -0.22
C GLU A 4 22.68 -31.51 -0.03
N ARG A 5 21.86 -32.18 -0.84
CA ARG A 5 20.39 -32.13 -0.79
C ARG A 5 19.88 -33.56 -0.64
N ASP A 6 19.15 -33.82 0.46
CA ASP A 6 18.30 -34.98 0.65
C ASP A 6 18.94 -36.37 0.61
N GLY A 7 20.15 -36.59 1.15
CA GLY A 7 20.66 -37.90 1.61
C GLY A 7 20.74 -39.03 0.58
N LYS A 8 20.34 -38.79 -0.67
CA LYS A 8 20.19 -39.76 -1.76
C LYS A 8 21.03 -39.38 -2.99
N ASP A 9 21.44 -38.12 -3.10
CA ASP A 9 22.29 -37.66 -4.20
C ASP A 9 23.77 -37.92 -3.87
N ALA A 10 24.29 -39.11 -4.19
CA ALA A 10 25.72 -39.42 -4.10
C ALA A 10 26.60 -38.51 -4.99
N THR A 11 26.00 -37.68 -5.84
CA THR A 11 26.66 -36.76 -6.76
C THR A 11 27.44 -35.64 -6.06
N PHE A 12 27.04 -35.18 -4.86
CA PHE A 12 27.82 -34.15 -4.16
C PHE A 12 29.20 -34.66 -3.71
N LEU A 13 29.33 -35.97 -3.46
CA LEU A 13 30.60 -36.59 -3.07
C LEU A 13 31.65 -36.53 -4.18
N ASN A 14 31.22 -36.36 -5.44
CA ASN A 14 32.11 -36.20 -6.59
C ASN A 14 32.72 -34.80 -6.67
N GLY A 15 32.07 -33.79 -6.06
CA GLY A 15 32.60 -32.43 -5.98
C GLY A 15 33.62 -32.22 -4.88
N LEU A 16 33.70 -33.13 -3.91
CA LEU A 16 34.61 -33.01 -2.76
C LEU A 16 36.06 -33.25 -3.19
N ASN A 17 36.93 -32.28 -2.89
CA ASN A 17 38.36 -32.36 -3.20
C ASN A 17 39.19 -31.54 -2.19
N ALA A 18 40.52 -31.63 -2.29
CA ALA A 18 41.44 -31.02 -1.34
C ALA A 18 41.43 -29.48 -1.29
N THR A 19 40.85 -28.81 -2.28
CA THR A 19 40.73 -27.33 -2.31
C THR A 19 39.53 -26.81 -1.54
N VAL A 20 38.60 -27.68 -1.15
CA VAL A 20 37.36 -27.29 -0.48
C VAL A 20 37.64 -26.97 1.00
N THR A 21 37.55 -25.69 1.34
CA THR A 21 37.75 -25.19 2.71
C THR A 21 36.45 -25.00 3.49
N ARG A 22 35.29 -25.00 2.81
CA ARG A 22 33.96 -24.83 3.43
C ARG A 22 32.89 -25.73 2.79
N ILE A 23 32.12 -26.43 3.62
CA ILE A 23 31.03 -27.33 3.19
C ILE A 23 29.74 -26.95 3.91
N HIS A 24 28.61 -27.01 3.20
CA HIS A 24 27.28 -26.86 3.77
C HIS A 24 26.46 -28.12 3.58
N LEU A 25 26.09 -28.79 4.69
CA LEU A 25 25.24 -29.99 4.66
C LEU A 25 23.80 -29.60 4.99
N ALA A 26 22.87 -29.96 4.10
CA ALA A 26 21.45 -29.82 4.36
C ALA A 26 20.81 -31.12 4.90
N GLY A 27 21.53 -32.24 4.89
CA GLY A 27 21.13 -33.52 5.47
C GLY A 27 21.78 -33.84 6.82
N GLN A 28 21.40 -34.96 7.43
CA GLN A 28 21.91 -35.37 8.73
C GLN A 28 23.43 -35.66 8.69
N PRO A 29 24.23 -35.08 9.60
CA PRO A 29 25.68 -35.23 9.62
C PRO A 29 26.10 -36.58 10.24
N ARG A 30 25.77 -37.67 9.56
CA ARG A 30 26.13 -39.04 9.98
C ARG A 30 27.65 -39.21 10.00
N LEU A 31 28.14 -40.04 10.91
CA LEU A 31 29.57 -40.29 11.12
C LEU A 31 30.30 -40.71 9.83
N TRP A 32 29.70 -41.63 9.07
CA TRP A 32 30.29 -42.12 7.81
C TRP A 32 30.49 -40.99 6.81
N LEU A 33 29.54 -40.04 6.73
CA LEU A 33 29.61 -38.90 5.83
C LEU A 33 30.70 -37.93 6.25
N ILE A 34 30.79 -37.62 7.55
CA ILE A 34 31.87 -36.78 8.09
C ILE A 34 33.23 -37.41 7.79
N LYS A 35 33.39 -38.73 8.00
CA LYS A 35 34.65 -39.44 7.67
C LYS A 35 35.03 -39.29 6.19
N ILE A 36 34.09 -39.47 5.27
CA ILE A 36 34.34 -39.28 3.82
C ILE A 36 34.73 -37.83 3.52
N ILE A 37 34.02 -36.85 4.09
CA ILE A 37 34.30 -35.43 3.89
C ILE A 37 35.72 -35.10 4.35
N LEU A 38 36.12 -35.56 5.54
CA LEU A 38 37.45 -35.28 6.10
C LEU A 38 38.57 -35.94 5.30
N VAL A 39 38.32 -37.11 4.71
CA VAL A 39 39.28 -37.79 3.82
C VAL A 39 39.43 -37.03 2.50
N LYS A 40 38.32 -36.63 1.87
CA LYS A 40 38.34 -35.95 0.56
C LYS A 40 38.71 -34.47 0.64
N CYS A 41 38.45 -33.81 1.77
CA CYS A 41 38.68 -32.39 1.99
C CYS A 41 39.60 -32.18 3.21
N PRO A 42 40.89 -32.55 3.13
CA PRO A 42 41.84 -32.44 4.25
C PRO A 42 42.01 -31.00 4.76
N ASN A 43 41.76 -30.00 3.90
CA ASN A 43 41.89 -28.58 4.23
C ASN A 43 40.57 -27.92 4.65
N LEU A 44 39.58 -28.71 5.06
CA LEU A 44 38.29 -28.18 5.52
C LEU A 44 38.48 -27.34 6.78
N VAL A 45 37.99 -26.11 6.76
CA VAL A 45 38.06 -25.15 7.89
C VAL A 45 36.69 -24.97 8.54
N GLU A 46 35.61 -25.04 7.76
CA GLU A 46 34.26 -24.75 8.24
C GLU A 46 33.23 -25.75 7.70
N LEU A 47 32.38 -26.24 8.62
CA LEU A 47 31.22 -27.06 8.30
C LEU A 47 29.94 -26.33 8.73
N GLN A 48 29.12 -25.97 7.75
CA GLN A 48 27.85 -25.30 7.97
C GLN A 48 26.72 -26.35 8.02
N LEU A 49 25.95 -26.35 9.09
CA LEU A 49 24.85 -27.29 9.33
C LEU A 49 23.56 -26.54 9.67
N ILE A 50 22.40 -27.11 9.34
CA ILE A 50 21.11 -26.51 9.73
C ILE A 50 21.00 -26.51 11.28
N PRO A 51 20.42 -25.47 11.91
CA PRO A 51 20.34 -25.38 13.38
C PRO A 51 19.79 -26.61 14.10
N SER A 52 18.80 -27.29 13.51
CA SER A 52 18.27 -28.55 14.07
C SER A 52 19.31 -29.67 14.06
N GLN A 53 20.14 -29.76 13.02
CA GLN A 53 21.19 -30.77 12.87
C GLN A 53 22.41 -30.51 13.75
N ILE A 54 22.72 -29.24 14.04
CA ILE A 54 23.78 -28.89 15.00
C ILE A 54 23.47 -29.51 16.36
N ARG A 55 22.20 -29.47 16.79
CA ARG A 55 21.76 -30.07 18.06
C ARG A 55 21.88 -31.59 18.06
N GLU A 56 21.79 -32.21 16.89
CA GLU A 56 21.91 -33.66 16.69
C GLU A 56 23.38 -34.13 16.56
N LEU A 57 24.31 -33.21 16.31
CA LEU A 57 25.73 -33.52 16.18
C LEU A 57 26.33 -33.86 17.55
N LYS A 58 26.44 -35.16 17.84
CA LYS A 58 26.94 -35.69 19.11
C LYS A 58 27.97 -36.81 18.88
N GLY A 59 28.64 -37.21 19.95
CA GLY A 59 29.49 -38.39 19.98
C GLY A 59 30.75 -38.27 19.10
N GLU A 60 31.07 -39.34 18.38
CA GLU A 60 32.30 -39.47 17.59
C GLU A 60 32.40 -38.44 16.45
N SER A 61 31.28 -38.11 15.80
CA SER A 61 31.22 -37.09 14.76
C SER A 61 31.71 -35.72 15.25
N LEU A 62 31.25 -35.29 16.42
CA LEU A 62 31.65 -34.02 17.03
C LEU A 62 33.13 -34.05 17.43
N LYS A 63 33.59 -35.16 18.03
CA LYS A 63 35.00 -35.34 18.43
C LYS A 63 35.95 -35.22 17.23
N LEU A 64 35.63 -35.87 16.11
CA LEU A 64 36.46 -35.81 14.89
C LEU A 64 36.58 -34.38 14.33
N LEU A 65 35.47 -33.64 14.28
CA LEU A 65 35.46 -32.26 13.80
C LEU A 65 36.24 -31.32 14.73
N GLN A 66 36.12 -31.51 16.06
CA GLN A 66 36.85 -30.74 17.05
C GLN A 66 38.36 -31.01 17.02
N GLN A 67 38.78 -32.27 16.90
CA GLN A 67 40.20 -32.65 16.78
C GLN A 67 40.87 -32.00 15.56
N ARG A 68 40.12 -31.85 14.47
CA ARG A 68 40.57 -31.18 13.23
C ARG A 68 40.40 -29.66 13.27
N LYS A 69 39.97 -29.08 14.40
CA LYS A 69 39.70 -27.64 14.59
C LYS A 69 38.72 -27.05 13.55
N ILE A 70 37.77 -27.85 13.08
CA ILE A 70 36.78 -27.40 12.09
C ILE A 70 35.69 -26.60 12.79
N LYS A 71 35.47 -25.38 12.33
CA LYS A 71 34.42 -24.49 12.85
C LYS A 71 33.06 -25.00 12.40
N ILE A 72 32.16 -25.27 13.34
CA ILE A 72 30.76 -25.61 13.05
C ILE A 72 29.94 -24.32 13.14
N THR A 73 29.27 -23.95 12.06
CA THR A 73 28.42 -22.75 11.99
C THR A 73 27.00 -23.10 11.57
N ALA A 74 26.03 -22.27 11.96
CA ALA A 74 24.65 -22.42 11.55
C ALA A 74 24.50 -22.00 10.07
N GLY A 75 24.14 -22.97 9.23
CA GLY A 75 23.74 -22.79 7.84
C GLY A 75 22.23 -22.74 7.67
N HIS A 76 21.76 -22.47 6.46
CA HIS A 76 20.34 -22.43 6.13
C HIS A 76 19.98 -23.53 5.14
N PHE A 77 18.83 -24.20 5.32
CA PHE A 77 18.36 -25.30 4.47
C PHE A 77 18.39 -24.96 2.96
N LYS A 78 18.26 -23.68 2.61
CA LYS A 78 18.58 -23.14 1.29
C LYS A 78 19.63 -22.03 1.45
N PRO A 79 20.91 -22.25 1.15
CA PRO A 79 21.94 -21.21 1.29
C PRO A 79 21.70 -20.00 0.37
N GLN A 80 20.98 -20.19 -0.74
CA GLN A 80 20.48 -19.09 -1.60
C GLN A 80 19.38 -18.22 -0.95
N SER A 81 18.82 -18.64 0.18
CA SER A 81 17.71 -17.96 0.87
C SER A 81 18.15 -17.13 2.08
N SER A 82 19.43 -17.19 2.44
CA SER A 82 20.00 -16.45 3.56
C SER A 82 20.86 -15.29 3.08
N GLY A 83 20.21 -14.15 2.88
CA GLY A 83 20.86 -12.88 2.61
C GLY A 83 19.95 -11.95 1.81
N HIS A 84 20.08 -10.64 2.05
CA HIS A 84 19.43 -9.55 1.33
C HIS A 84 19.71 -9.51 -0.21
N GLN A 85 20.26 -10.58 -0.78
CA GLN A 85 20.62 -10.73 -2.19
C GLN A 85 20.18 -12.08 -2.78
N ALA A 86 19.25 -12.79 -2.15
CA ALA A 86 18.63 -13.96 -2.76
C ALA A 86 17.97 -13.57 -4.09
N ALA A 87 18.44 -14.16 -5.20
CA ALA A 87 17.86 -13.93 -6.51
C ALA A 87 16.34 -14.12 -6.44
N PRO A 88 15.54 -13.19 -6.97
CA PRO A 88 14.10 -13.28 -6.90
C PRO A 88 13.61 -14.60 -7.52
N THR A 89 12.63 -15.24 -6.88
CA THR A 89 12.05 -16.47 -7.42
C THR A 89 11.32 -16.18 -8.72
N SER A 90 11.17 -17.18 -9.58
CA SER A 90 10.38 -17.04 -10.82
C SER A 90 8.93 -16.60 -10.54
N SER A 91 8.35 -17.03 -9.43
CA SER A 91 7.04 -16.57 -8.96
C SER A 91 7.04 -15.07 -8.63
N TYR A 92 8.07 -14.59 -7.91
CA TYR A 92 8.21 -13.18 -7.59
C TYR A 92 8.32 -12.33 -8.86
N LEU A 93 9.17 -12.73 -9.81
CA LEU A 93 9.36 -11.98 -11.05
C LEU A 93 8.07 -11.91 -11.88
N LYS A 94 7.28 -12.99 -11.93
CA LYS A 94 5.97 -12.99 -12.59
C LYS A 94 4.97 -12.06 -11.90
N GLU A 95 4.89 -12.12 -10.57
CA GLU A 95 4.02 -11.27 -9.76
C GLU A 95 4.44 -9.78 -9.89
N GLN A 96 5.74 -9.49 -9.88
CA GLN A 96 6.29 -8.15 -10.06
C GLN A 96 6.01 -7.61 -11.46
N ARG A 97 6.23 -8.42 -12.51
CA ARG A 97 5.92 -8.02 -13.89
C ARG A 97 4.45 -7.67 -14.05
N PHE A 98 3.55 -8.49 -13.51
CA PHE A 98 2.12 -8.18 -13.48
C PHE A 98 1.82 -6.82 -12.83
N MET A 99 2.47 -6.50 -11.71
CA MET A 99 2.29 -5.20 -11.04
C MET A 99 2.88 -4.00 -11.82
N MET A 100 3.92 -4.23 -12.63
CA MET A 100 4.50 -3.20 -13.50
C MET A 100 3.70 -2.99 -14.79
N GLU A 101 3.00 -4.02 -15.25
CA GLU A 101 2.24 -4.05 -16.50
C GLU A 101 0.72 -3.96 -16.28
N LEU A 102 0.28 -3.32 -15.18
CA LEU A 102 -1.14 -3.13 -14.90
C LEU A 102 -1.81 -2.30 -16.01
N SER A 103 -2.96 -2.75 -16.48
CA SER A 103 -3.83 -1.95 -17.35
C SER A 103 -4.26 -0.66 -16.66
N GLU A 104 -4.70 0.33 -17.43
CA GLU A 104 -5.15 1.63 -16.90
C GLU A 104 -6.20 1.48 -15.79
N ARG A 105 -7.18 0.60 -16.00
CA ARG A 105 -8.23 0.28 -15.01
C ARG A 105 -7.65 -0.35 -13.74
N GLN A 106 -6.72 -1.29 -13.87
CA GLN A 106 -6.11 -1.95 -12.72
C GLN A 106 -5.21 -1.01 -11.93
N ASN A 107 -4.45 -0.16 -12.64
CA ASN A 107 -3.60 0.86 -12.02
C ASN A 107 -4.46 1.89 -11.26
N ALA A 108 -5.59 2.32 -11.82
CA ALA A 108 -6.52 3.22 -11.14
C ALA A 108 -7.07 2.59 -9.84
N LEU A 109 -7.46 1.31 -9.88
CA LEU A 109 -7.89 0.57 -8.68
C LEU A 109 -6.76 0.47 -7.65
N PHE A 110 -5.55 0.14 -8.08
CA PHE A 110 -4.39 0.04 -7.18
C PHE A 110 -4.07 1.39 -6.51
N LYS A 111 -4.04 2.48 -7.27
CA LYS A 111 -3.85 3.84 -6.76
C LYS A 111 -4.94 4.24 -5.78
N GLU A 112 -6.20 3.87 -6.04
CA GLU A 112 -7.30 4.11 -5.10
C GLU A 112 -7.08 3.38 -3.78
N LEU A 113 -6.66 2.11 -3.81
CA LEU A 113 -6.38 1.34 -2.60
C LEU A 113 -5.25 1.97 -1.77
N LEU A 114 -4.21 2.48 -2.42
CA LEU A 114 -3.15 3.24 -1.75
C LEU A 114 -3.69 4.53 -1.12
N ALA A 115 -4.50 5.30 -1.86
CA ALA A 115 -5.11 6.53 -1.35
C ALA A 115 -6.06 6.30 -0.16
N LEU A 116 -6.68 5.12 -0.09
CA LEU A 116 -7.53 4.68 1.01
C LEU A 116 -6.75 3.96 2.13
N ASN A 117 -5.42 3.92 2.06
CA ASN A 117 -4.53 3.29 3.05
C ASN A 117 -4.82 1.81 3.31
N PHE A 118 -5.19 1.04 2.29
CA PHE A 118 -5.36 -0.40 2.44
C PHE A 118 -4.00 -1.11 2.59
N GLU A 119 -3.81 -1.79 3.72
CA GLU A 119 -2.60 -2.56 4.04
C GLU A 119 -2.10 -3.46 2.90
N HIS A 120 -3.02 -4.14 2.20
CA HIS A 120 -2.68 -5.07 1.12
C HIS A 120 -1.93 -4.35 -0.02
N ALA A 121 -2.38 -3.14 -0.38
CA ALA A 121 -1.73 -2.34 -1.41
C ALA A 121 -0.39 -1.77 -0.94
N LEU A 122 -0.30 -1.32 0.32
CA LEU A 122 0.94 -0.82 0.90
C LEU A 122 2.01 -1.92 1.01
N MET A 123 1.63 -3.13 1.43
CA MET A 123 2.52 -4.29 1.49
C MET A 123 3.01 -4.69 0.09
N ALA A 124 2.12 -4.72 -0.90
CA ALA A 124 2.50 -5.03 -2.28
C ALA A 124 3.43 -3.96 -2.88
N GLN A 125 3.15 -2.67 -2.62
CA GLN A 125 4.01 -1.57 -3.05
C GLN A 125 5.45 -1.74 -2.55
N ARG A 126 5.62 -2.04 -1.25
CA ARG A 126 6.93 -2.28 -0.64
C ARG A 126 7.59 -3.55 -1.13
N TYR A 127 6.84 -4.65 -1.22
CA TYR A 127 7.37 -5.95 -1.63
C TYR A 127 7.87 -5.97 -3.08
N PHE A 128 7.17 -5.28 -3.98
CA PHE A 128 7.52 -5.21 -5.41
C PHE A 128 8.33 -3.97 -5.79
N CYS A 129 8.68 -3.10 -4.82
CA CYS A 129 9.48 -1.89 -5.04
C CYS A 129 8.86 -0.89 -6.02
N LEU A 130 7.53 -0.75 -5.99
CA LEU A 130 6.82 0.07 -6.98
C LEU A 130 7.05 1.58 -6.77
N ASP A 131 7.66 1.98 -5.67
CA ASP A 131 8.05 3.36 -5.34
C ASP A 131 9.54 3.65 -5.61
N GLY A 132 10.27 2.72 -6.26
CA GLY A 132 11.68 2.87 -6.59
C GLY A 132 12.64 2.60 -5.43
N LYS A 133 12.14 2.14 -4.27
CA LYS A 133 12.99 1.75 -3.13
C LYS A 133 13.63 0.38 -3.33
N SER A 134 14.66 0.11 -2.53
CA SER A 134 15.31 -1.21 -2.47
C SER A 134 14.35 -2.32 -2.06
N ARG A 135 14.58 -3.53 -2.55
CA ARG A 135 13.78 -4.73 -2.25
C ARG A 135 13.67 -5.03 -0.76
N GLU A 136 12.46 -4.89 -0.24
CA GLU A 136 12.12 -5.35 1.12
C GLU A 136 11.75 -6.84 1.09
N SER A 137 12.32 -7.60 2.04
CA SER A 137 11.94 -9.00 2.23
C SER A 137 10.59 -9.11 2.94
N LEU A 138 9.87 -10.23 2.74
CA LEU A 138 8.62 -10.46 3.49
C LEU A 138 8.84 -10.46 5.01
N VAL A 139 10.04 -10.82 5.48
CA VAL A 139 10.41 -10.77 6.90
C VAL A 139 10.46 -9.32 7.40
N ALA A 140 11.07 -8.42 6.63
CA ALA A 140 11.12 -6.99 6.95
C ALA A 140 9.71 -6.39 6.99
N ILE A 141 8.86 -6.75 6.02
CA ILE A 141 7.45 -6.32 5.98
C ILE A 141 6.67 -6.90 7.18
N CYS A 142 6.89 -8.16 7.56
CA CYS A 142 6.32 -8.76 8.78
C CYS A 142 6.63 -7.92 10.02
N SER A 143 7.89 -7.53 10.19
CA SER A 143 8.32 -6.69 11.29
C SER A 143 7.67 -5.30 11.24
N ALA A 144 7.57 -4.68 10.07
CA ALA A 144 7.02 -3.33 9.91
C ALA A 144 5.51 -3.25 10.19
N TYR A 145 4.77 -4.33 9.95
CA TYR A 145 3.31 -4.39 10.14
C TYR A 145 2.89 -5.20 11.37
N SER A 146 3.82 -5.60 12.24
CA SER A 146 3.55 -6.43 13.42
C SER A 146 2.77 -7.72 13.09
N ILE A 147 3.06 -8.34 11.94
CA ILE A 147 2.41 -9.57 11.49
C ILE A 147 3.27 -10.77 11.86
N SER A 148 2.68 -11.71 12.61
CA SER A 148 3.37 -12.87 13.17
C SER A 148 3.88 -13.88 12.13
N THR A 149 3.30 -13.92 10.93
CA THR A 149 3.64 -14.94 9.92
C THR A 149 3.80 -14.39 8.51
N ILE A 150 4.90 -14.80 7.86
CA ILE A 150 5.22 -14.48 6.46
C ILE A 150 4.14 -14.99 5.51
N SER A 151 3.56 -16.15 5.80
CA SER A 151 2.47 -16.75 5.01
C SER A 151 1.24 -15.85 4.95
N ASN A 152 0.93 -15.13 6.03
CA ASN A 152 -0.18 -14.18 6.05
C ASN A 152 0.08 -12.98 5.14
N ILE A 153 1.31 -12.46 5.10
CA ILE A 153 1.68 -11.37 4.17
C ILE A 153 1.61 -11.84 2.73
N SER A 154 2.20 -13.00 2.44
CA SER A 154 2.13 -13.60 1.10
C SER A 154 0.68 -13.78 0.63
N ALA A 155 -0.21 -14.27 1.51
CA ALA A 155 -1.63 -14.40 1.21
C ALA A 155 -2.33 -13.04 0.99
N LYS A 156 -1.99 -12.02 1.78
CA LYS A 156 -2.52 -10.64 1.61
C LYS A 156 -2.07 -10.03 0.27
N ILE A 157 -0.80 -10.18 -0.09
CA ILE A 157 -0.27 -9.69 -1.38
C ILE A 157 -0.97 -10.41 -2.54
N ARG A 158 -1.07 -11.74 -2.49
CA ARG A 158 -1.76 -12.51 -3.54
C ARG A 158 -3.26 -12.21 -3.61
N ALA A 159 -3.90 -11.93 -2.48
CA ALA A 159 -5.28 -11.47 -2.44
C ALA A 159 -5.47 -10.14 -3.18
N LEU A 160 -4.50 -9.22 -3.09
CA LEU A 160 -4.51 -7.98 -3.88
C LEU A 160 -4.39 -8.30 -5.38
N LEU A 161 -3.46 -9.17 -5.79
CA LEU A 161 -3.29 -9.54 -7.20
C LEU A 161 -4.59 -10.10 -7.77
N TYR A 162 -5.26 -11.00 -7.03
CA TYR A 162 -6.57 -11.54 -7.39
C TYR A 162 -7.69 -10.48 -7.42
N TYR A 163 -7.62 -9.48 -6.54
CA TYR A 163 -8.57 -8.37 -6.53
C TYR A 163 -8.43 -7.49 -7.78
N LEU A 164 -7.19 -7.25 -8.23
CA LEU A 164 -6.89 -6.51 -9.45
C LEU A 164 -7.22 -7.32 -10.71
N ASP A 165 -6.99 -8.64 -10.69
CA ASP A 165 -7.30 -9.54 -11.79
C ASP A 165 -7.78 -10.92 -11.29
N ARG A 166 -9.05 -11.24 -11.59
CA ARG A 166 -9.68 -12.51 -11.16
C ARG A 166 -9.11 -13.74 -11.85
N SER A 167 -8.35 -13.58 -12.95
CA SER A 167 -7.63 -14.67 -13.60
C SER A 167 -6.38 -15.10 -12.84
N PHE A 168 -5.92 -14.30 -11.86
CA PHE A 168 -4.69 -14.56 -11.12
C PHE A 168 -4.83 -15.80 -10.22
N LYS A 169 -4.08 -16.87 -10.50
CA LYS A 169 -4.18 -18.13 -9.76
C LYS A 169 -3.74 -17.96 -8.30
N CYS A 170 -4.64 -18.22 -7.37
CA CYS A 170 -4.46 -17.99 -5.93
C CYS A 170 -4.97 -19.15 -5.06
N SER A 171 -4.47 -19.25 -3.83
CA SER A 171 -5.01 -20.18 -2.83
C SER A 171 -6.41 -19.78 -2.35
N LYS A 172 -7.19 -20.75 -1.84
CA LYS A 172 -8.52 -20.50 -1.25
C LYS A 172 -8.50 -19.40 -0.18
N THR A 173 -7.44 -19.37 0.64
CA THR A 173 -7.22 -18.33 1.66
C THR A 173 -7.09 -16.95 1.04
N SER A 174 -6.29 -16.80 -0.01
CA SER A 174 -6.07 -15.51 -0.69
C SER A 174 -7.36 -15.03 -1.37
N VAL A 175 -8.14 -15.94 -1.97
CA VAL A 175 -9.45 -15.63 -2.54
C VAL A 175 -10.43 -15.15 -1.46
N ARG A 176 -10.45 -15.79 -0.28
CA ARG A 176 -11.29 -15.34 0.85
C ARG A 176 -10.91 -13.93 1.29
N ILE A 177 -9.61 -13.66 1.45
CA ILE A 177 -9.09 -12.34 1.82
C ILE A 177 -9.47 -11.30 0.76
N ALA A 178 -9.38 -11.63 -0.53
CA ALA A 178 -9.74 -10.72 -1.61
C ALA A 178 -11.24 -10.34 -1.59
N ARG A 179 -12.13 -11.28 -1.28
CA ARG A 179 -13.57 -10.99 -1.10
C ARG A 179 -13.81 -10.05 0.09
N THR A 180 -13.10 -10.26 1.20
CA THR A 180 -13.17 -9.35 2.35
C THR A 180 -12.61 -7.96 2.00
N LEU A 181 -11.53 -7.89 1.24
CA LEU A 181 -10.96 -6.63 0.74
C LEU A 181 -11.99 -5.88 -0.11
N GLU A 182 -12.62 -6.55 -1.07
CA GLU A 182 -13.66 -5.98 -1.93
C GLU A 182 -14.82 -5.35 -1.14
N GLN A 183 -15.34 -6.06 -0.14
CA GLN A 183 -16.39 -5.53 0.74
C GLN A 183 -15.92 -4.29 1.52
N ARG A 184 -14.69 -4.31 2.05
CA ARG A 184 -14.12 -3.17 2.77
C ARG A 184 -13.93 -1.95 1.86
N VAL A 185 -13.50 -2.17 0.61
CA VAL A 185 -13.35 -1.10 -0.39
C VAL A 185 -14.70 -0.49 -0.72
N ALA A 186 -15.73 -1.30 -0.95
CA ALA A 186 -17.09 -0.82 -1.19
C ALA A 186 -17.59 0.05 -0.03
N LYS A 187 -17.37 -0.40 1.22
CA LYS A 187 -17.72 0.37 2.42
C LYS A 187 -16.94 1.68 2.53
N ALA A 188 -15.64 1.67 2.22
CA ALA A 188 -14.80 2.87 2.25
C ALA A 188 -15.23 3.89 1.18
N ARG A 189 -15.59 3.43 -0.03
CA ARG A 189 -16.15 4.28 -1.09
C ARG A 189 -17.45 4.93 -0.67
N ASP A 190 -18.36 4.17 -0.05
CA ASP A 190 -19.63 4.70 0.45
C ASP A 190 -19.41 5.73 1.58
N GLN A 191 -18.51 5.47 2.51
CA GLN A 191 -18.14 6.43 3.55
C GLN A 191 -17.52 7.71 2.98
N LYS A 192 -16.62 7.60 1.99
CA LYS A 192 -16.04 8.75 1.30
C LYS A 192 -17.12 9.57 0.60
N ARG A 193 -18.06 8.91 -0.09
CA ARG A 193 -19.21 9.57 -0.72
C ARG A 193 -20.09 10.27 0.29
N LYS A 194 -20.48 9.60 1.38
CA LYS A 194 -21.26 10.20 2.48
C LYS A 194 -20.56 11.38 3.13
N LYS A 195 -19.26 11.29 3.36
CA LYS A 195 -18.44 12.39 3.88
C LYS A 195 -18.38 13.56 2.90
N GLN A 196 -18.24 13.28 1.60
CA GLN A 196 -18.28 14.30 0.56
C GLN A 196 -19.67 14.95 0.48
N ASP A 197 -20.74 14.16 0.58
CA ASP A 197 -22.12 14.65 0.61
C ASP A 197 -22.40 15.46 1.88
N MET A 198 -21.85 15.07 3.03
CA MET A 198 -21.89 15.84 4.27
C MET A 198 -21.10 17.14 4.17
N LEU A 199 -19.87 17.12 3.65
CA LEU A 199 -19.05 18.33 3.43
C LEU A 199 -19.76 19.29 2.49
N ASN A 200 -20.35 18.75 1.42
CA ASN A 200 -21.25 19.50 0.57
C ASN A 200 -22.39 20.08 1.43
N ASN A 201 -23.11 19.29 2.22
CA ASN A 201 -24.23 19.77 3.04
C ASN A 201 -23.85 20.65 4.26
N LEU A 202 -22.58 20.70 4.67
CA LEU A 202 -22.06 21.58 5.72
C LEU A 202 -21.68 22.96 5.17
N VAL A 203 -21.31 23.03 3.90
CA VAL A 203 -21.05 24.28 3.17
C VAL A 203 -22.32 24.79 2.48
N TYR A 204 -23.27 23.92 2.13
CA TYR A 204 -24.54 24.31 1.52
C TYR A 204 -25.66 24.32 2.54
N PRO A 205 -26.42 25.40 2.62
CA PRO A 205 -27.66 25.39 3.35
C PRO A 205 -28.54 24.21 2.95
N LYS A 206 -29.05 23.52 3.97
CA LYS A 206 -29.79 22.24 3.93
C LYS A 206 -30.94 22.18 2.91
N TYR A 207 -31.34 23.32 2.34
CA TYR A 207 -32.47 23.51 1.43
C TYR A 207 -32.10 24.15 0.07
N SER A 208 -30.80 24.24 -0.28
CA SER A 208 -30.41 24.75 -1.61
C SER A 208 -30.68 23.73 -2.73
N PRO A 209 -31.36 24.12 -3.83
CA PRO A 209 -31.53 23.26 -5.01
C PRO A 209 -30.20 22.72 -5.52
N LYS A 210 -30.16 21.42 -5.90
CA LYS A 210 -28.93 20.76 -6.41
C LYS A 210 -28.27 21.54 -7.56
N SER A 211 -29.08 22.16 -8.43
CA SER A 211 -28.63 22.97 -9.57
C SER A 211 -27.87 24.24 -9.17
N LEU A 212 -28.07 24.75 -7.96
CA LEU A 212 -27.43 25.99 -7.48
C LEU A 212 -26.13 25.73 -6.70
N ARG A 213 -25.82 24.48 -6.34
CA ARG A 213 -24.65 24.12 -5.51
C ARG A 213 -23.30 24.62 -6.06
N PRO A 214 -22.98 24.50 -7.37
CA PRO A 214 -21.70 25.01 -7.87
C PRO A 214 -21.56 26.53 -7.69
N ARG A 215 -22.67 27.26 -7.86
CA ARG A 215 -22.69 28.72 -7.66
C ARG A 215 -22.60 29.08 -6.18
N CYS A 216 -23.35 28.40 -5.31
CA CYS A 216 -23.25 28.59 -3.86
C CYS A 216 -21.81 28.37 -3.38
N ARG A 217 -21.14 27.32 -3.88
CA ARG A 217 -19.77 26.99 -3.51
C ARG A 217 -18.82 28.12 -3.84
N PHE A 218 -18.87 28.58 -5.10
CA PHE A 218 -18.05 29.67 -5.59
C PHE A 218 -18.21 30.94 -4.72
N ILE A 219 -19.44 31.31 -4.39
CA ILE A 219 -19.72 32.51 -3.58
C ILE A 219 -19.23 32.33 -2.13
N ILE A 220 -19.46 31.18 -1.51
CA ILE A 220 -19.02 30.90 -0.14
C ILE A 220 -17.50 30.83 -0.04
N ASP A 221 -16.85 30.16 -0.99
CA ASP A 221 -15.38 30.12 -1.08
C ASP A 221 -14.82 31.54 -1.24
N SER A 222 -15.54 32.41 -1.98
CA SER A 222 -15.18 33.83 -2.14
C SER A 222 -15.36 34.67 -0.86
N PHE A 223 -16.32 34.31 0.01
CA PHE A 223 -16.43 34.87 1.36
C PHE A 223 -15.28 34.40 2.25
N ASN A 224 -14.97 33.10 2.23
CA ASN A 224 -13.93 32.52 3.10
C ASN A 224 -12.51 32.98 2.76
N ASN A 225 -12.23 33.28 1.49
CA ASN A 225 -10.91 33.73 1.04
C ASN A 225 -10.79 35.27 0.92
N GLY A 226 -11.82 36.02 1.32
CA GLY A 226 -11.85 37.49 1.29
C GLY A 226 -12.01 38.12 -0.10
N SER A 227 -12.00 37.34 -1.20
CA SER A 227 -12.07 37.90 -2.56
C SER A 227 -13.37 38.65 -2.86
N ILE A 228 -14.45 38.30 -2.16
CA ILE A 228 -15.75 38.97 -2.30
C ILE A 228 -15.76 40.41 -1.80
N GLU A 229 -14.79 40.82 -0.98
CA GLU A 229 -14.69 42.20 -0.47
C GLU A 229 -14.45 43.20 -1.60
N ARG A 230 -13.77 42.79 -2.68
CA ARG A 230 -13.61 43.62 -3.89
C ARG A 230 -14.95 43.97 -4.54
N LEU A 231 -15.96 43.14 -4.35
CA LEU A 231 -17.30 43.41 -4.86
C LEU A 231 -17.98 44.56 -4.11
N GLN A 232 -17.57 44.87 -2.87
CA GLN A 232 -18.10 46.01 -2.11
C GLN A 232 -17.81 47.33 -2.81
N THR A 233 -16.65 47.48 -3.43
CA THR A 233 -16.25 48.69 -4.15
C THR A 233 -16.77 48.69 -5.59
N LEU A 234 -16.63 47.56 -6.30
CA LEU A 234 -16.98 47.47 -7.73
C LEU A 234 -18.48 47.40 -7.99
N TYR A 235 -19.23 46.72 -7.12
CA TYR A 235 -20.67 46.58 -7.27
C TYR A 235 -21.37 46.39 -5.90
N PRO A 236 -21.47 47.47 -5.09
CA PRO A 236 -21.95 47.41 -3.71
C PRO A 236 -23.31 46.72 -3.57
N LEU A 237 -24.25 47.03 -4.48
CA LEU A 237 -25.58 46.41 -4.48
C LEU A 237 -25.52 44.90 -4.74
N GLY A 238 -24.60 44.45 -5.60
CA GLY A 238 -24.36 43.04 -5.85
C GLY A 238 -23.76 42.33 -4.64
N TYR A 239 -22.81 42.99 -3.97
CA TYR A 239 -22.24 42.48 -2.73
C TYR A 239 -23.31 42.26 -1.66
N GLU A 240 -24.18 43.25 -1.41
CA GLU A 240 -25.26 43.12 -0.42
C GLU A 240 -26.26 42.02 -0.77
N VAL A 241 -26.58 41.82 -2.05
CA VAL A 241 -27.41 40.70 -2.49
C VAL A 241 -26.74 39.35 -2.20
N LEU A 242 -25.44 39.21 -2.47
CA LEU A 242 -24.71 37.97 -2.21
C LEU A 242 -24.55 37.72 -0.71
N LYS A 243 -24.28 38.76 0.08
CA LYS A 243 -24.16 38.70 1.54
C LYS A 243 -25.48 38.24 2.17
N ASN A 244 -26.59 38.90 1.85
CA ASN A 244 -27.90 38.57 2.40
C ASN A 244 -28.40 37.16 2.02
N ARG A 245 -27.81 36.55 0.99
CA ARG A 245 -28.26 35.26 0.47
C ARG A 245 -27.35 34.09 0.81
N TYR A 246 -26.05 34.32 0.90
CA TYR A 246 -25.02 33.27 0.99
C TYR A 246 -24.07 33.44 2.18
N HIS A 247 -24.11 34.56 2.92
CA HIS A 247 -23.16 34.80 3.99
C HIS A 247 -23.34 33.78 5.15
N PRO A 248 -22.26 33.14 5.64
CA PRO A 248 -22.35 32.12 6.70
C PRO A 248 -22.94 32.64 8.01
N ASN A 249 -22.67 33.91 8.35
CA ASN A 249 -23.11 34.54 9.60
C ASN A 249 -24.37 35.40 9.44
N ASN A 250 -25.20 35.16 8.42
CA ASN A 250 -26.44 35.91 8.32
C ASN A 250 -27.35 35.55 9.51
N GLU A 251 -27.95 36.55 10.16
CA GLU A 251 -28.63 36.41 11.47
C GLU A 251 -29.80 35.40 11.46
N VAL A 252 -30.27 34.99 10.27
CA VAL A 252 -31.34 34.01 10.05
C VAL A 252 -30.81 32.57 10.04
N GLY A 253 -29.83 32.28 10.89
CA GLY A 253 -29.15 31.00 11.01
C GLY A 253 -28.36 30.62 9.77
N ASN A 254 -27.52 29.57 9.88
CA ASN A 254 -26.67 29.00 8.82
C ASN A 254 -27.45 28.50 7.57
N ARG A 255 -28.23 29.35 6.91
CA ARG A 255 -29.22 29.01 5.90
C ARG A 255 -29.18 30.00 4.72
N PHE A 256 -29.41 29.44 3.54
CA PHE A 256 -29.54 30.12 2.26
C PHE A 256 -30.88 30.84 2.28
N THR A 257 -30.85 32.14 2.08
CA THR A 257 -32.08 32.94 2.03
C THR A 257 -32.64 32.89 0.60
N SER A 258 -33.93 32.61 0.44
CA SER A 258 -34.52 32.52 -0.91
C SER A 258 -34.49 33.87 -1.63
N MET A 259 -34.49 33.87 -2.97
CA MET A 259 -34.60 35.09 -3.77
C MET A 259 -35.79 35.96 -3.38
N ALA A 260 -36.92 35.32 -3.05
CA ALA A 260 -38.14 36.03 -2.70
C ALA A 260 -37.99 36.77 -1.36
N VAL A 261 -37.30 36.16 -0.40
CA VAL A 261 -37.04 36.79 0.90
C VAL A 261 -36.05 37.94 0.72
N VAL A 262 -34.94 37.76 0.02
CA VAL A 262 -33.97 38.84 -0.26
C VAL A 262 -34.62 40.00 -1.01
N ALA A 263 -35.46 39.70 -2.01
CA ALA A 263 -36.22 40.69 -2.76
C ALA A 263 -37.14 41.51 -1.86
N LYS A 264 -37.88 40.86 -0.96
CA LYS A 264 -38.74 41.52 0.02
C LYS A 264 -37.93 42.40 0.98
N THR A 265 -36.82 41.90 1.52
CA THR A 265 -35.97 42.64 2.47
C THR A 265 -35.33 43.87 1.82
N MET A 266 -34.90 43.76 0.57
CA MET A 266 -34.20 44.84 -0.12
C MET A 266 -35.12 45.76 -0.94
N GLY A 267 -36.43 45.52 -0.97
CA GLY A 267 -37.40 46.34 -1.71
C GLY A 267 -37.34 46.17 -3.24
N TYR A 268 -36.91 45.00 -3.73
CA TYR A 268 -36.82 44.70 -5.17
C TYR A 268 -37.80 43.60 -5.59
N SER A 269 -37.99 43.44 -6.90
CA SER A 269 -38.65 42.25 -7.45
C SER A 269 -37.72 41.03 -7.42
N ARG A 270 -38.31 39.82 -7.39
CA ARG A 270 -37.56 38.56 -7.49
C ARG A 270 -36.67 38.53 -8.74
N GLN A 271 -37.18 39.01 -9.87
CA GLN A 271 -36.42 39.05 -11.13
C GLN A 271 -35.28 40.07 -11.06
N GLY A 272 -35.50 41.22 -10.43
CA GLY A 272 -34.48 42.25 -10.19
C GLY A 272 -33.31 41.71 -9.38
N ILE A 273 -33.58 41.06 -8.24
CA ILE A 273 -32.54 40.38 -7.45
C ILE A 273 -31.79 39.32 -8.27
N GLY A 274 -32.49 38.57 -9.11
CA GLY A 274 -31.86 37.56 -9.96
C GLY A 274 -30.93 38.13 -11.04
N LEU A 275 -31.22 39.34 -11.54
CA LEU A 275 -30.33 40.06 -12.46
C LEU A 275 -29.10 40.59 -11.71
N ILE A 276 -29.30 41.20 -10.55
CA ILE A 276 -28.23 41.73 -9.69
C ILE A 276 -27.26 40.60 -9.28
N GLU A 277 -27.77 39.46 -8.81
CA GLU A 277 -26.97 38.29 -8.42
C GLU A 277 -26.11 37.78 -9.60
N ARG A 278 -26.69 37.68 -10.80
CA ARG A 278 -25.97 37.19 -11.98
C ARG A 278 -24.85 38.14 -12.38
N LYS A 279 -25.11 39.45 -12.37
CA LYS A 279 -24.09 40.48 -12.66
C LYS A 279 -22.97 40.45 -11.61
N ALA A 280 -23.32 40.34 -10.33
CA ALA A 280 -22.36 40.20 -9.24
C ALA A 280 -21.46 38.97 -9.41
N CYS A 281 -22.03 37.81 -9.75
CA CYS A 281 -21.25 36.60 -10.02
C CYS A 281 -20.33 36.73 -11.24
N ALA A 282 -20.75 37.46 -12.28
CA ALA A 282 -19.94 37.69 -13.47
C ALA A 282 -18.73 38.58 -13.16
N ILE A 283 -18.93 39.67 -12.43
CA ILE A 283 -17.87 40.58 -11.98
C ILE A 283 -16.87 39.81 -11.09
N LEU A 284 -17.37 39.07 -10.10
CA LEU A 284 -16.52 38.31 -9.19
C LEU A 284 -15.70 37.21 -9.90
N LYS A 285 -16.24 36.61 -10.96
CA LYS A 285 -15.49 35.65 -11.77
C LYS A 285 -14.40 36.31 -12.60
N ALA A 286 -14.67 37.47 -13.19
CA ALA A 286 -13.69 38.20 -13.98
C ALA A 286 -12.48 38.65 -13.14
N GLU A 287 -12.69 38.97 -11.86
CA GLU A 287 -11.64 39.38 -10.91
C GLU A 287 -10.76 38.24 -10.39
N LEU A 288 -11.19 36.98 -10.59
CA LEU A 288 -10.50 35.78 -10.11
C LEU A 288 -9.76 35.00 -11.23
N THR A 289 -9.89 35.45 -12.48
CA THR A 289 -9.14 34.99 -13.66
C THR A 289 -8.04 35.95 -14.01
#